data_AF-A0AAJ8BQP9-F1
#
_entry.id   AF-A0AAJ8BQP9-F1
#
_cell.length_a   1.000
_cell.length_b   1.000
_cell.length_c   1.000
_cell.angle_alpha   90.00
_cell.angle_beta   90.00
_cell.angle_gamma   90.00
#
_symmetry.space_group_name_H-M   'P 1'
#
loop_
_entity.id
_entity.type
_entity.pdbx_description
1 polymer ?
#
loop_
_entity_poly.entity_id
_entity_poly.type
_entity_poly.pdbx_seq_one_letter_code
_entity_poly.pdbx_strand_id
1 'polypeptide(L)'
;MTSQTTSEGLPLAANIFGFGVAALVGGRAFIAIVNRLRHRQLTLDTMFQSDGYEDRDGIATPESIKEFSDKPQRVALAIGTGIGVWLSLSEVVVFSIVSASTDDFTRWMRLGAWGTLALSTCAVWMEDECTLRFRHGIQTSIGCIAMMVLLVADQYQCYKALDFSFLSWFFLLGQSCAALGACIAGTSLPRRPDVFHNGTVVDRKGSATFLDQLFFGWVGQLLSAGQKDELEISHLPELEFNSRSPQLFHAFSQQCTASTSSLWKVLVLSHRKALSIQLLLTFLNGTMAFVPQFFILGILQRLENDPDDPWLWLFVLGLGASTIVSALIENWNLYVSSNLIAVRLQEQLSTVIYDKALRCRAVNNVGTDSQSASTTSPSSQGTMNLVAVDAKKVADFSAVGFHLYEAPLKLIIAAISIGRLLGPQCLLVGGLVLFLVSAGNFYSVSQFSKQQRGLLRSRDSKMGVINEVLQGIRQVKLSALEEKWENRINDSRGKELHSQWQVYKWELLMFVAYNVTPVAVSAACL
;
A
#
# COMPACT_ATOMS: atom_id res chain seq x y z
N MET A 1 17.81 41.67 6.84
CA MET A 1 18.81 41.05 7.74
C MET A 1 18.29 39.82 8.50
N THR A 2 16.98 39.52 8.54
CA THR A 2 16.42 38.31 9.18
C THR A 2 16.26 37.09 8.26
N SER A 3 16.53 37.20 6.95
CA SER A 3 16.41 36.08 5.98
C SER A 3 17.71 35.33 5.70
N GLN A 4 18.88 35.84 6.13
CA GLN A 4 20.17 35.16 5.89
C GLN A 4 20.45 34.04 6.90
N THR A 5 20.02 34.21 8.16
CA THR A 5 20.24 33.23 9.24
C THR A 5 19.46 31.93 9.06
N THR A 6 18.34 31.95 8.32
CA THR A 6 17.55 30.73 8.03
C THR A 6 18.17 29.89 6.90
N SER A 7 18.95 30.49 6.00
CA SER A 7 19.51 29.80 4.84
C SER A 7 20.79 28.98 5.14
N GLU A 8 21.53 29.34 6.18
CA GLU A 8 22.75 28.63 6.61
C GLU A 8 22.47 27.53 7.64
N GLY A 9 21.38 27.66 8.41
CA GLY A 9 20.99 26.66 9.42
C GLY A 9 20.42 25.35 8.83
N LEU A 10 19.80 25.41 7.65
CA LEU A 10 19.16 24.25 7.00
C LEU A 10 20.14 23.11 6.64
N PRO A 11 21.29 23.35 5.99
CA PRO A 11 22.22 22.28 5.64
C PRO A 11 22.98 21.74 6.88
N LEU A 12 23.29 22.58 7.87
CA LEU A 12 23.87 22.10 9.13
C LEU A 12 22.88 21.21 9.89
N ALA A 13 21.61 21.59 9.93
CA ALA A 13 20.56 20.77 10.52
C ALA A 13 20.37 19.45 9.77
N ALA A 14 20.44 19.46 8.44
CA ALA A 14 20.39 18.25 7.62
C ALA A 14 21.56 17.30 7.97
N ASN A 15 22.79 17.83 8.05
CA ASN A 15 24.00 17.10 8.46
C ASN A 15 23.89 16.46 9.84
N ILE A 16 23.44 17.22 10.84
CA ILE A 16 23.20 16.71 12.19
C ILE A 16 22.14 15.61 12.19
N PHE A 17 21.04 15.82 11.47
CA PHE A 17 19.94 14.86 11.41
C PHE A 17 20.35 13.56 10.72
N GLY A 18 20.96 13.61 9.53
CA GLY A 18 21.31 12.41 8.79
C GLY A 18 22.41 11.60 9.48
N PHE A 19 23.40 12.26 10.11
CA PHE A 19 24.38 11.56 10.95
C PHE A 19 23.70 10.92 12.16
N GLY A 20 22.77 11.62 12.81
CA GLY A 20 22.01 11.09 13.94
C GLY A 20 21.25 9.82 13.56
N VAL A 21 20.63 9.79 12.38
CA VAL A 21 19.96 8.59 11.86
C VAL A 21 20.97 7.47 11.57
N ALA A 22 22.09 7.76 10.89
CA ALA A 22 23.12 6.76 10.62
C ALA A 22 23.73 6.19 11.92
N ALA A 23 23.98 7.04 12.92
CA ALA A 23 24.47 6.66 14.23
C ALA A 23 23.47 5.81 15.02
N LEU A 24 22.17 6.11 14.95
CA LEU A 24 21.13 5.27 15.54
C LEU A 24 21.09 3.88 14.90
N VAL A 25 21.22 3.80 13.57
CA VAL A 25 21.29 2.53 12.84
C VAL A 25 22.54 1.74 13.26
N GLY A 26 23.71 2.37 13.25
CA GLY A 26 24.97 1.76 13.65
C GLY A 26 24.97 1.32 15.13
N GLY A 27 24.38 2.11 16.02
CA GLY A 27 24.27 1.78 17.44
C GLY A 27 23.39 0.56 17.70
N ARG A 28 22.26 0.43 16.98
CA ARG A 28 21.42 -0.78 17.06
C ARG A 28 22.12 -2.01 16.51
N ALA A 29 22.86 -1.86 15.41
CA ALA A 29 23.68 -2.92 14.86
C ALA A 29 24.80 -3.35 15.82
N PHE A 30 25.46 -2.40 16.47
CA PHE A 30 26.48 -2.67 17.48
C PHE A 30 25.92 -3.48 18.65
N ILE A 31 24.76 -3.09 19.19
CA ILE A 31 24.10 -3.82 20.28
C ILE A 31 23.76 -5.25 19.83
N ALA A 32 23.28 -5.44 18.61
CA ALA A 32 22.98 -6.77 18.07
C ALA A 32 24.25 -7.64 17.98
N ILE A 33 25.34 -7.09 17.46
CA ILE A 33 26.64 -7.78 17.40
C ILE A 33 27.14 -8.16 18.80
N VAL A 34 27.11 -7.22 19.76
CA VAL A 34 27.57 -7.45 21.14
C VAL A 34 26.73 -8.51 21.85
N ASN A 35 25.41 -8.43 21.73
CA ASN A 35 24.50 -9.42 22.31
C ASN A 35 24.75 -10.82 21.73
N ARG A 36 25.09 -10.91 20.45
CA ARG A 36 25.40 -12.19 19.82
C ARG A 36 26.78 -12.72 20.18
N LEU A 37 27.81 -11.89 20.27
CA LEU A 37 29.12 -12.31 20.78
C LEU A 37 29.01 -12.85 22.21
N ARG A 38 28.12 -12.27 23.02
CA ARG A 38 27.79 -12.76 24.37
C ARG A 38 27.00 -14.08 24.34
N HIS A 39 26.02 -14.24 23.46
CA HIS A 39 25.22 -15.48 23.36
C HIS A 39 25.94 -16.64 22.66
N ARG A 40 26.87 -16.37 21.75
CA ARG A 40 27.68 -17.39 21.04
C ARG A 40 28.59 -18.17 21.99
N GLN A 41 28.94 -17.59 23.14
CA GLN A 41 29.62 -18.31 24.23
C GLN A 41 28.69 -19.29 24.97
N LEU A 42 27.37 -19.15 24.84
CA LEU A 42 26.37 -19.94 25.55
C LEU A 42 25.71 -21.03 24.67
N THR A 43 25.70 -20.87 23.34
CA THR A 43 24.98 -21.74 22.39
C THR A 43 25.87 -22.79 21.69
N LEU A 44 27.14 -22.91 22.07
CA LEU A 44 28.01 -23.97 21.53
C LEU A 44 27.54 -25.40 21.90
N ASP A 45 26.67 -25.52 22.92
CA ASP A 45 26.16 -26.81 23.43
C ASP A 45 24.87 -27.33 22.73
N THR A 46 24.26 -26.59 21.79
CA THR A 46 22.96 -26.98 21.18
C THR A 46 22.94 -27.09 19.64
N MET A 47 24.09 -27.00 18.97
CA MET A 47 24.20 -26.83 17.50
C MET A 47 23.89 -28.06 16.60
N PHE A 48 23.26 -29.13 17.10
CA PHE A 48 22.95 -30.32 16.28
C PHE A 48 21.47 -30.53 15.96
N GLN A 49 20.63 -29.49 15.99
CA GLN A 49 19.21 -29.69 15.73
C GLN A 49 18.54 -28.54 14.97
N SER A 50 18.57 -28.61 13.64
CA SER A 50 17.51 -28.32 12.66
C SER A 50 18.05 -27.70 11.36
N ASP A 51 18.32 -28.54 10.35
CA ASP A 51 18.67 -28.12 8.98
C ASP A 51 17.47 -27.56 8.18
N GLY A 52 16.42 -27.07 8.86
CA GLY A 52 15.16 -26.63 8.24
C GLY A 52 14.69 -25.27 8.76
N TYR A 53 14.19 -24.42 7.86
CA TYR A 53 13.55 -23.16 8.22
C TYR A 53 12.04 -23.37 8.45
N GLU A 54 11.57 -23.03 9.64
CA GLU A 54 10.16 -23.10 10.03
C GLU A 54 9.71 -21.74 10.59
N ASP A 55 8.56 -21.25 10.13
CA ASP A 55 7.91 -20.03 10.61
C ASP A 55 6.40 -20.30 10.80
N ARG A 56 5.66 -19.35 11.38
CA ARG A 56 4.22 -19.44 11.63
C ARG A 56 3.39 -19.70 10.35
N ASP A 57 3.94 -19.36 9.20
CA ASP A 57 3.31 -19.58 7.90
C ASP A 57 3.43 -21.04 7.42
N GLY A 58 4.45 -21.79 7.85
CA GLY A 58 4.73 -23.17 7.45
C GLY A 58 6.22 -23.54 7.49
N ILE A 59 6.58 -24.60 6.77
CA ILE A 59 7.95 -25.16 6.72
C ILE A 59 8.54 -24.96 5.31
N ALA A 60 9.81 -24.57 5.22
CA ALA A 60 10.52 -24.50 3.95
C ALA A 60 11.02 -25.90 3.53
N THR A 61 10.82 -26.25 2.26
CA THR A 61 11.35 -27.49 1.69
C THR A 61 12.87 -27.39 1.53
N PRO A 62 13.61 -28.53 1.55
CA PRO A 62 15.06 -28.51 1.35
C PRO A 62 15.46 -27.97 -0.04
N GLU A 63 14.59 -28.08 -1.04
CA GLU A 63 14.79 -27.48 -2.37
C GLU A 63 14.66 -25.95 -2.33
N SER A 64 13.63 -25.43 -1.66
CA SER A 64 13.43 -23.99 -1.46
C SER A 64 14.60 -23.34 -0.71
N ILE A 65 15.16 -24.02 0.30
CA ILE A 65 16.34 -23.56 1.04
C ILE A 65 17.59 -23.53 0.14
N LYS A 66 17.72 -24.47 -0.81
CA LYS A 66 18.83 -24.48 -1.78
C LYS A 66 18.69 -23.38 -2.83
N GLU A 67 17.47 -23.09 -3.27
CA GLU A 67 17.17 -22.04 -4.25
C GLU A 67 17.31 -20.63 -3.64
N PHE A 68 17.11 -20.51 -2.32
CA PHE A 68 17.29 -19.26 -1.60
C PHE A 68 18.75 -18.78 -1.64
N SER A 69 18.96 -17.61 -2.26
CA SER A 69 20.27 -16.98 -2.38
C SER A 69 20.24 -15.52 -1.89
N ASP A 70 20.87 -15.26 -0.75
CA ASP A 70 21.08 -13.93 -0.14
C ASP A 70 22.53 -13.41 -0.28
N LYS A 71 23.45 -14.27 -0.71
CA LYS A 71 24.89 -13.97 -0.83
C LYS A 71 25.21 -12.80 -1.78
N PRO A 72 24.67 -12.71 -3.01
CA PRO A 72 25.09 -11.65 -3.93
C PRO A 72 24.67 -10.27 -3.43
N GLN A 73 23.49 -10.14 -2.81
CA GLN A 73 23.01 -8.88 -2.25
C GLN A 73 23.84 -8.45 -1.03
N ARG A 74 24.26 -9.41 -0.19
CA ARG A 74 25.16 -9.14 0.95
C ARG A 74 26.55 -8.67 0.52
N VAL A 75 27.09 -9.29 -0.54
CA VAL A 75 28.37 -8.88 -1.14
C VAL A 75 28.25 -7.50 -1.76
N ALA A 76 27.17 -7.24 -2.52
CA ALA A 76 26.91 -5.92 -3.08
C ALA A 76 26.78 -4.83 -1.99
N LEU A 77 26.10 -5.12 -0.88
CA LEU A 77 25.97 -4.20 0.25
C LEU A 77 27.33 -3.91 0.92
N ALA A 78 28.18 -4.93 1.08
CA ALA A 78 29.53 -4.77 1.63
C ALA A 78 30.46 -3.98 0.70
N ILE A 79 30.36 -4.21 -0.61
CA ILE A 79 31.12 -3.44 -1.62
C ILE A 79 30.66 -1.98 -1.59
N GLY A 80 29.35 -1.72 -1.59
CA GLY A 80 28.82 -0.35 -1.58
C GLY A 80 29.24 0.45 -0.35
N THR A 81 29.13 -0.13 0.85
CA THR A 81 29.56 0.54 2.08
C THR A 81 31.08 0.63 2.21
N GLY A 82 31.82 -0.37 1.72
CA GLY A 82 33.28 -0.33 1.66
C GLY A 82 33.81 0.78 0.75
N ILE A 83 33.26 0.92 -0.46
CA ILE A 83 33.59 2.00 -1.39
C ILE A 83 33.26 3.36 -0.77
N GLY A 84 32.10 3.49 -0.11
CA GLY A 84 31.69 4.72 0.58
C GLY A 84 32.66 5.16 1.68
N VAL A 85 33.06 4.23 2.56
CA VAL A 85 34.08 4.48 3.60
C VAL A 85 35.41 4.89 2.96
N TRP A 86 35.83 4.19 1.92
CA TRP A 86 37.11 4.47 1.25
C TRP A 86 37.12 5.85 0.59
N LEU A 87 36.06 6.21 -0.14
CA LEU A 87 35.90 7.53 -0.75
C LEU A 87 35.85 8.64 0.31
N SER A 88 35.11 8.44 1.41
CA SER A 88 35.03 9.43 2.49
C SER A 88 36.37 9.60 3.23
N LEU A 89 37.11 8.51 3.47
CA LEU A 89 38.43 8.57 4.07
C LEU A 89 39.42 9.29 3.15
N SER A 90 39.39 8.98 1.85
CA SER A 90 40.25 9.64 0.86
C SER A 90 39.96 11.14 0.73
N GLU A 91 38.69 11.54 0.84
CA GLU A 91 38.29 12.96 0.86
C GLU A 91 38.92 13.70 2.05
N VAL A 92 38.78 13.15 3.27
CA VAL A 92 39.34 13.76 4.49
C VAL A 92 40.86 13.92 4.38
N VAL A 93 41.57 12.88 3.91
CA VAL A 93 43.04 12.93 3.78
C VAL A 93 43.49 13.94 2.73
N VAL A 94 42.87 13.94 1.55
CA VAL A 94 43.29 14.85 0.46
C VAL A 94 43.01 16.30 0.82
N PHE A 95 41.85 16.62 1.38
CA PHE A 95 41.53 17.99 1.75
C PHE A 95 42.30 18.49 2.97
N SER A 96 42.69 17.60 3.90
CA SER A 96 43.59 17.96 5.01
C SER A 96 44.99 18.38 4.52
N ILE A 97 45.46 17.80 3.40
CA ILE A 97 46.76 18.14 2.80
C ILE A 97 46.67 19.41 1.93
N VAL A 98 45.56 19.56 1.18
CA VAL A 98 45.43 20.61 0.14
C VAL A 98 44.88 21.92 0.69
N SER A 99 44.01 21.88 1.71
CA SER A 99 43.28 23.04 2.21
C SER A 99 43.46 23.15 3.72
N ALA A 100 44.29 24.09 4.17
CA ALA A 100 44.42 24.47 5.59
C ALA A 100 43.20 25.27 6.09
N SER A 101 41.98 24.84 5.75
CA SER A 101 40.73 25.51 6.12
C SER A 101 39.93 24.69 7.15
N THR A 102 39.41 25.40 8.14
CA THR A 102 38.85 24.91 9.41
C THR A 102 37.40 24.39 9.32
N ASP A 103 36.90 24.00 8.14
CA ASP A 103 35.58 23.37 7.96
C ASP A 103 35.69 21.84 7.97
N ASP A 104 36.46 21.31 8.93
CA ASP A 104 36.75 19.88 9.05
C ASP A 104 35.54 19.07 9.55
N PHE A 105 34.65 19.69 10.34
CA PHE A 105 33.65 18.96 11.11
C PHE A 105 32.65 18.17 10.26
N THR A 106 32.15 18.73 9.15
CA THR A 106 31.17 18.07 8.27
C THR A 106 31.76 16.86 7.54
N ARG A 107 33.04 16.93 7.13
CA ARG A 107 33.74 15.82 6.48
C ARG A 107 34.00 14.66 7.45
N TRP A 108 34.43 14.95 8.68
CA TRP A 108 34.58 13.93 9.73
C TRP A 108 33.25 13.30 10.12
N MET A 109 32.16 14.07 10.10
CA MET A 109 30.82 13.57 10.34
C MET A 109 30.36 12.58 9.25
N ARG A 110 30.65 12.85 7.97
CA ARG A 110 30.41 11.91 6.86
C ARG A 110 31.21 10.62 7.00
N LEU A 111 32.48 10.71 7.38
CA LEU A 111 33.32 9.55 7.63
C LEU A 111 32.75 8.70 8.78
N GLY A 112 32.30 9.34 9.86
CA GLY A 112 31.61 8.68 10.95
C GLY A 112 30.30 8.01 10.51
N ALA A 113 29.50 8.65 9.65
CA ALA A 113 28.28 8.07 9.09
C ALA A 113 28.56 6.82 8.23
N TRP A 114 29.60 6.85 7.39
CA TRP A 114 30.02 5.68 6.64
C TRP A 114 30.55 4.56 7.54
N GLY A 115 31.28 4.90 8.61
CA GLY A 115 31.73 3.95 9.62
C GLY A 115 30.57 3.24 10.33
N THR A 116 29.50 3.97 10.67
CA THR A 116 28.30 3.37 11.29
C THR A 116 27.51 2.49 10.31
N LEU A 117 27.48 2.84 9.02
CA LEU A 117 26.89 2.03 7.96
C LEU A 117 27.71 0.75 7.67
N ALA A 118 29.03 0.84 7.67
CA ALA A 118 29.90 -0.34 7.55
C ALA A 118 29.73 -1.29 8.74
N LEU A 119 29.62 -0.76 9.95
CA LEU A 119 29.29 -1.54 11.15
C LEU A 119 27.92 -2.22 11.03
N SER A 120 26.93 -1.51 10.48
CA SER A 120 25.60 -2.09 10.23
C SER A 120 25.61 -3.19 9.17
N THR A 121 26.48 -3.09 8.17
CA THR A 121 26.69 -4.14 7.15
C THR A 121 27.36 -5.36 7.75
N CYS A 122 28.32 -5.17 8.67
CA CYS A 122 28.94 -6.25 9.42
C CYS A 122 27.90 -7.05 10.23
N ALA A 123 26.91 -6.38 10.83
CA ALA A 123 25.81 -7.07 11.53
C ALA A 123 24.99 -7.98 10.61
N VAL A 124 24.69 -7.55 9.37
CA VAL A 124 24.00 -8.39 8.38
C VAL A 124 24.80 -9.65 8.04
N TRP A 125 26.13 -9.52 7.97
CA TRP A 125 27.01 -10.63 7.63
C TRP A 125 27.13 -11.66 8.74
N MET A 126 27.15 -11.18 9.98
CA MET A 126 27.24 -12.06 11.12
C MET A 126 25.96 -12.87 11.26
N GLU A 127 24.77 -12.26 11.17
CA GLU A 127 23.50 -12.87 11.62
C GLU A 127 23.16 -14.21 10.94
N ASP A 128 22.55 -15.16 11.65
CA ASP A 128 22.19 -16.48 11.09
C ASP A 128 20.72 -16.53 10.63
N GLU A 129 19.81 -15.84 11.32
CA GLU A 129 18.38 -15.81 11.00
C GLU A 129 18.08 -14.91 9.78
N CYS A 130 17.40 -15.47 8.77
CA CYS A 130 17.05 -14.75 7.54
C CYS A 130 16.17 -13.51 7.78
N THR A 131 15.22 -13.59 8.71
CA THR A 131 14.29 -12.50 9.03
C THR A 131 14.98 -11.34 9.74
N LEU A 132 15.94 -11.63 10.61
CA LEU A 132 16.76 -10.63 11.29
C LEU A 132 17.75 -9.99 10.31
N ARG A 133 18.37 -10.77 9.41
CA ARG A 133 19.20 -10.24 8.32
C ARG A 133 18.45 -9.22 7.48
N PHE A 134 17.24 -9.57 7.03
CA PHE A 134 16.37 -8.67 6.27
C PHE A 134 16.07 -7.38 7.02
N ARG A 135 15.73 -7.48 8.32
CA ARG A 135 15.48 -6.31 9.17
C ARG A 135 16.70 -5.40 9.30
N HIS A 136 17.88 -5.97 9.48
CA HIS A 136 19.13 -5.21 9.51
C HIS A 136 19.43 -4.61 8.13
N GLY A 137 19.18 -5.32 7.03
CA GLY A 137 19.27 -4.83 5.66
C GLY A 137 18.40 -3.59 5.41
N ILE A 138 17.14 -3.61 5.83
CA ILE A 138 16.26 -2.43 5.76
C ILE A 138 16.80 -1.27 6.61
N GLN A 139 17.26 -1.55 7.84
CA GLN A 139 17.85 -0.51 8.69
C GLN A 139 19.08 0.12 8.04
N THR A 140 19.97 -0.68 7.43
CA THR A 140 21.13 -0.17 6.69
C THR A 140 20.68 0.68 5.49
N SER A 141 19.60 0.30 4.81
CA SER A 141 19.04 1.05 3.68
C SER A 141 18.46 2.40 4.12
N ILE A 142 17.75 2.46 5.25
CA ILE A 142 17.28 3.72 5.85
C ILE A 142 18.48 4.62 6.18
N GLY A 143 19.55 4.05 6.73
CA GLY A 143 20.80 4.77 6.95
C GLY A 143 21.45 5.29 5.66
N CYS A 144 21.41 4.50 4.57
CA CYS A 144 21.90 4.94 3.26
C CYS A 144 21.04 6.06 2.66
N ILE A 145 19.71 6.03 2.82
CA ILE A 145 18.82 7.12 2.39
C ILE A 145 19.13 8.39 3.19
N ALA A 146 19.33 8.27 4.51
CA ALA A 146 19.75 9.41 5.32
C ALA A 146 21.10 9.97 4.84
N MET A 147 22.07 9.11 4.52
CA MET A 147 23.35 9.50 3.94
C MET A 147 23.19 10.21 2.58
N MET A 148 22.28 9.74 1.72
CA MET A 148 21.97 10.42 0.45
C MET A 148 21.42 11.83 0.67
N VAL A 149 20.54 12.03 1.65
CA VAL A 149 20.03 13.37 2.01
C VAL A 149 21.16 14.28 2.47
N LEU A 150 22.13 13.75 3.24
CA LEU A 150 23.33 14.52 3.62
C LEU A 150 24.16 14.95 2.42
N LEU A 151 24.45 14.02 1.52
CA LEU A 151 25.28 14.28 0.35
C LEU A 151 24.62 15.30 -0.59
N VAL A 152 23.29 15.25 -0.74
CA VAL A 152 22.54 16.26 -1.51
C VAL A 152 22.59 17.64 -0.85
N ALA A 153 22.51 17.71 0.49
CA ALA A 153 22.64 18.98 1.20
C ALA A 153 24.03 19.59 1.03
N ASP A 154 25.08 18.78 1.05
CA ASP A 154 26.46 19.23 0.85
C ASP A 154 26.76 19.60 -0.62
N GLN A 155 26.20 18.85 -1.58
CA GLN A 155 26.22 19.24 -3.00
C GLN A 155 25.57 20.61 -3.22
N TYR A 156 24.44 20.86 -2.54
CA TYR A 156 23.77 22.15 -2.59
C TYR A 156 24.62 23.28 -2.01
N GLN A 157 25.36 23.02 -0.92
CA GLN A 157 26.30 24.00 -0.36
C GLN A 157 27.46 24.32 -1.30
N CYS A 158 28.12 23.28 -1.87
CA CYS A 158 29.20 23.47 -2.85
C CYS A 158 28.73 24.25 -4.07
N TYR A 159 27.51 23.98 -4.55
CA TYR A 159 26.91 24.74 -5.64
C TYR A 159 26.68 26.22 -5.26
N LYS A 160 26.10 26.49 -4.09
CA LYS A 160 25.84 27.88 -3.63
C LYS A 160 27.14 28.67 -3.45
N ALA A 161 28.22 27.99 -3.05
CA ALA A 161 29.55 28.57 -2.94
C ALA A 161 30.23 28.81 -4.31
N LEU A 162 29.59 28.42 -5.42
CA LEU A 162 30.17 28.43 -6.78
C LEU A 162 31.50 27.67 -6.87
N ASP A 163 31.72 26.71 -5.98
CA ASP A 163 32.93 25.91 -5.94
C ASP A 163 32.78 24.67 -6.85
N PHE A 164 33.17 24.84 -8.11
CA PHE A 164 33.16 23.78 -9.13
C PHE A 164 34.45 22.97 -9.16
N SER A 165 35.19 22.90 -8.05
CA SER A 165 36.37 22.03 -7.96
C SER A 165 36.00 20.59 -8.33
N PHE A 166 36.66 20.07 -9.36
CA PHE A 166 36.46 18.70 -9.84
C PHE A 166 36.61 17.67 -8.71
N LEU A 167 37.55 17.92 -7.78
CA LEU A 167 37.85 17.03 -6.67
C LEU A 167 36.67 16.93 -5.68
N SER A 168 36.05 18.05 -5.31
CA SER A 168 34.90 18.08 -4.39
C SER A 168 33.70 17.35 -5.01
N TRP A 169 33.40 17.62 -6.28
CA TRP A 169 32.29 16.98 -6.99
C TRP A 169 32.52 15.49 -7.23
N PHE A 170 33.75 15.07 -7.52
CA PHE A 170 34.10 13.65 -7.69
C PHE A 170 33.80 12.84 -6.42
N PHE A 171 34.25 13.30 -5.25
CA PHE A 171 34.00 12.60 -3.99
C PHE A 171 32.52 12.62 -3.60
N LEU A 172 31.83 13.75 -3.76
CA LEU A 172 30.41 13.87 -3.42
C LEU A 172 29.54 12.96 -4.32
N LEU A 173 29.74 12.99 -5.64
CA LEU A 173 29.01 12.13 -6.58
C LEU A 173 29.36 10.65 -6.38
N GLY A 174 30.64 10.34 -6.19
CA GLY A 174 31.09 8.98 -5.92
C GLY A 174 30.45 8.38 -4.66
N GLN A 175 30.38 9.17 -3.57
CA GLN A 175 29.69 8.77 -2.35
C GLN A 175 28.18 8.62 -2.56
N SER A 176 27.54 9.47 -3.37
CA SER A 176 26.11 9.35 -3.68
C SER A 176 25.82 8.06 -4.47
N CYS A 177 26.65 7.72 -5.47
CA CYS A 177 26.51 6.47 -6.19
C CYS A 177 26.72 5.25 -5.28
N ALA A 178 27.72 5.29 -4.39
CA ALA A 178 27.97 4.22 -3.43
C ALA A 178 26.79 4.04 -2.44
N ALA A 179 26.22 5.13 -1.93
CA ALA A 179 25.08 5.10 -1.02
C ALA A 179 23.80 4.60 -1.71
N LEU A 180 23.57 5.00 -2.96
CA LEU A 180 22.47 4.49 -3.78
C LEU A 180 22.61 2.98 -4.04
N GLY A 181 23.79 2.53 -4.45
CA GLY A 181 24.08 1.11 -4.67
C GLY A 181 23.91 0.27 -3.40
N ALA A 182 24.40 0.75 -2.26
CA ALA A 182 24.20 0.12 -0.96
C ALA A 182 22.71 0.08 -0.55
N CYS A 183 21.96 1.15 -0.80
CA CYS A 183 20.52 1.19 -0.53
C CYS A 183 19.73 0.17 -1.37
N ILE A 184 20.03 0.07 -2.67
CA ILE A 184 19.39 -0.90 -3.56
C ILE A 184 19.76 -2.33 -3.14
N ALA A 185 21.03 -2.58 -2.81
CA ALA A 185 21.48 -3.89 -2.35
C ALA A 185 20.80 -4.30 -1.02
N GLY A 186 20.69 -3.38 -0.06
CA GLY A 186 20.05 -3.65 1.23
C GLY A 186 18.55 -3.89 1.14
N THR A 187 17.85 -3.20 0.25
CA THR A 187 16.41 -3.40 -0.01
C THR A 187 16.11 -4.63 -0.89
N SER A 188 17.10 -5.10 -1.65
CA SER A 188 17.00 -6.31 -2.49
C SER A 188 17.25 -7.61 -1.74
N LEU A 189 17.52 -7.57 -0.42
CA LEU A 189 17.66 -8.77 0.38
C LEU A 189 16.31 -9.52 0.47
N PRO A 190 16.25 -10.83 0.14
CA PRO A 190 15.04 -11.62 0.31
C PRO A 190 14.78 -11.87 1.80
N ARG A 191 13.51 -11.86 2.21
CA ARG A 191 13.13 -11.91 3.63
C ARG A 191 13.19 -13.32 4.22
N ARG A 192 12.76 -14.33 3.46
CA ARG A 192 12.79 -15.76 3.83
C ARG A 192 12.69 -16.64 2.58
N PRO A 193 13.08 -17.92 2.65
CA PRO A 193 12.81 -18.90 1.60
C PRO A 193 11.30 -19.13 1.40
N ASP A 194 10.93 -19.74 0.28
CA ASP A 194 9.53 -20.11 0.02
C ASP A 194 9.07 -21.20 0.99
N VAL A 195 7.93 -20.93 1.61
CA VAL A 195 7.35 -21.73 2.69
C VAL A 195 6.13 -22.48 2.17
N PHE A 196 6.00 -23.73 2.60
CA PHE A 196 4.89 -24.60 2.23
C PHE A 196 4.04 -24.92 3.45
N HIS A 197 2.74 -24.96 3.24
CA HIS A 197 1.76 -25.41 4.21
C HIS A 197 0.79 -26.36 3.50
N ASN A 198 0.53 -27.53 4.09
CA ASN A 198 -0.28 -28.60 3.48
C ASN A 198 0.13 -29.00 2.04
N GLY A 199 1.42 -28.87 1.69
CA GLY A 199 1.94 -29.18 0.35
C GLY A 199 1.74 -28.06 -0.69
N THR A 200 1.08 -26.95 -0.33
CA THR A 200 0.91 -25.77 -1.18
C THR A 200 1.86 -24.63 -0.78
N VAL A 201 2.32 -23.85 -1.75
CA VAL A 201 3.17 -22.66 -1.52
C VAL A 201 2.33 -21.57 -0.85
N VAL A 202 2.83 -20.99 0.24
CA VAL A 202 2.21 -19.81 0.87
C VAL A 202 2.55 -18.55 0.07
N ASP A 203 1.67 -17.55 0.07
CA ASP A 203 1.85 -16.28 -0.63
C ASP A 203 3.29 -15.73 -0.49
N ARG A 204 3.95 -15.57 -1.65
CA ARG A 204 5.37 -15.21 -1.77
C ARG A 204 5.65 -13.78 -1.38
N LYS A 205 4.62 -12.98 -1.07
CA LYS A 205 4.82 -11.66 -0.44
C LYS A 205 5.79 -11.74 0.73
N GLY A 206 5.70 -12.80 1.56
CA GLY A 206 6.59 -13.01 2.69
C GLY A 206 8.04 -13.31 2.32
N SER A 207 8.27 -13.96 1.17
CA SER A 207 9.59 -14.37 0.66
C SER A 207 10.27 -13.28 -0.19
N ALA A 208 9.47 -12.43 -0.83
CA ALA A 208 9.92 -11.40 -1.75
C ALA A 208 10.84 -10.37 -1.09
N THR A 209 11.66 -9.71 -1.93
CA THR A 209 12.54 -8.60 -1.49
C THR A 209 11.70 -7.38 -1.13
N PHE A 210 12.26 -6.42 -0.40
CA PHE A 210 11.50 -5.22 -0.05
C PHE A 210 11.14 -4.39 -1.29
N LEU A 211 12.02 -4.30 -2.29
CA LEU A 211 11.70 -3.64 -3.56
C LEU A 211 10.59 -4.36 -4.32
N ASP A 212 10.65 -5.68 -4.37
CA ASP A 212 9.64 -6.49 -5.04
C ASP A 212 8.28 -6.41 -4.32
N GLN A 213 8.29 -6.30 -3.00
CA GLN A 213 7.11 -5.93 -2.21
C GLN A 213 6.64 -4.51 -2.54
N LEU A 214 7.52 -3.51 -2.62
CA LEU A 214 7.13 -2.13 -2.89
C LEU A 214 6.41 -1.98 -4.24
N PHE A 215 6.87 -2.70 -5.26
CA PHE A 215 6.34 -2.65 -6.63
C PHE A 215 5.35 -3.77 -6.97
N PHE A 216 4.88 -4.54 -5.99
CA PHE A 216 3.93 -5.65 -6.21
C PHE A 216 4.44 -6.77 -7.12
N GLY A 217 5.76 -6.93 -7.27
CA GLY A 217 6.35 -7.89 -8.20
C GLY A 217 6.29 -9.36 -7.74
N TRP A 218 5.98 -9.64 -6.46
CA TRP A 218 5.78 -11.01 -5.98
C TRP A 218 4.63 -11.73 -6.69
N VAL A 219 3.64 -10.98 -7.20
CA VAL A 219 2.52 -11.52 -7.99
C VAL A 219 2.97 -11.89 -9.40
N GLY A 220 4.08 -11.33 -9.88
CA GLY A 220 4.59 -11.51 -11.24
C GLY A 220 4.82 -12.97 -11.62
N GLN A 221 5.25 -13.81 -10.67
CA GLN A 221 5.41 -15.25 -10.94
C GLN A 221 4.08 -15.94 -11.23
N LEU A 222 3.03 -15.65 -10.45
CA LEU A 222 1.69 -16.18 -10.66
C LEU A 222 1.13 -15.72 -12.02
N LEU A 223 1.33 -14.44 -12.36
CA LEU A 223 0.93 -13.91 -13.68
C LEU A 223 1.69 -14.61 -14.81
N SER A 224 2.99 -14.82 -14.66
CA SER A 224 3.81 -15.49 -15.67
C SER A 224 3.46 -16.97 -15.85
N ALA A 225 3.04 -17.65 -14.77
CA ALA A 225 2.55 -19.02 -14.82
C ALA A 225 1.21 -19.09 -15.59
N GLY A 226 0.29 -18.17 -15.30
CA GLY A 226 -1.00 -18.10 -16.00
C GLY A 226 -0.93 -17.65 -17.46
N GLN A 227 0.20 -17.08 -17.90
CA GLN A 227 0.44 -16.83 -19.32
C GLN A 227 0.81 -18.11 -20.08
N LYS A 228 1.38 -19.11 -19.40
CA LYS A 228 1.86 -20.35 -20.02
C LYS A 228 0.81 -21.46 -19.97
N ASP A 229 0.16 -21.62 -18.83
CA ASP A 229 -0.78 -22.70 -18.55
C ASP A 229 -2.13 -22.15 -18.04
N GLU A 230 -3.19 -22.93 -18.19
CA GLU A 230 -4.50 -22.60 -17.60
C GLU A 230 -4.39 -22.63 -16.07
N LEU A 231 -4.75 -21.52 -15.42
CA LEU A 231 -4.66 -21.39 -13.96
C LEU A 231 -5.77 -22.20 -13.29
N GLU A 232 -5.41 -23.34 -12.71
CA GLU A 232 -6.27 -24.09 -11.80
C GLU A 232 -6.19 -23.54 -10.37
N ILE A 233 -7.22 -23.83 -9.56
CA ILE A 233 -7.29 -23.43 -8.14
C ILE A 233 -6.11 -24.03 -7.35
N SER A 234 -5.62 -25.20 -7.74
CA SER A 234 -4.46 -25.88 -7.16
C SER A 234 -3.15 -25.09 -7.29
N HIS A 235 -3.05 -24.21 -8.30
CA HIS A 235 -1.87 -23.38 -8.55
C HIS A 235 -1.88 -22.08 -7.74
N LEU A 236 -2.98 -21.74 -7.08
CA LEU A 236 -3.08 -20.53 -6.27
C LEU A 236 -2.31 -20.70 -4.95
N PRO A 237 -1.56 -19.67 -4.52
CA PRO A 237 -0.85 -19.72 -3.26
C PRO A 237 -1.81 -19.69 -2.07
N GLU A 238 -1.43 -20.36 -0.99
CA GLU A 238 -2.15 -20.30 0.27
C GLU A 238 -1.95 -18.94 0.96
N LEU A 239 -2.98 -18.47 1.67
CA LEU A 239 -2.96 -17.21 2.40
C LEU A 239 -1.90 -17.18 3.52
N GLU A 240 -1.35 -16.00 3.78
CA GLU A 240 -0.52 -15.71 4.96
C GLU A 240 -1.30 -16.04 6.24
N PHE A 241 -0.60 -16.56 7.26
CA PHE A 241 -1.11 -16.97 8.57
C PHE A 241 -2.07 -15.96 9.19
N ASN A 242 -1.72 -14.66 9.13
CA ASN A 242 -2.53 -13.58 9.70
C ASN A 242 -3.87 -13.34 8.99
N SER A 243 -4.01 -13.83 7.75
CA SER A 243 -5.22 -13.72 6.93
C SER A 243 -6.05 -15.01 6.94
N ARG A 244 -5.57 -16.10 7.57
CA ARG A 244 -6.29 -17.38 7.62
C ARG A 244 -7.48 -17.30 8.59
N SER A 245 -8.58 -17.97 8.24
CA SER A 245 -9.83 -17.92 9.00
C SER A 245 -9.72 -18.36 10.47
N PRO A 246 -8.94 -19.40 10.86
CA PRO A 246 -8.86 -19.81 12.27
C PRO A 246 -8.20 -18.74 13.14
N GLN A 247 -7.19 -18.05 12.60
CA GLN A 247 -6.46 -17.00 13.31
C GLN A 247 -7.31 -15.74 13.47
N LEU A 248 -7.99 -15.33 12.39
CA LEU A 248 -8.94 -14.20 12.44
C LEU A 248 -10.08 -14.47 13.45
N PHE A 249 -10.59 -15.70 13.48
CA PHE A 249 -11.60 -16.11 14.45
C PHE A 249 -11.08 -16.09 15.89
N HIS A 250 -9.88 -16.63 16.15
CA HIS A 250 -9.27 -16.61 17.48
C HIS A 250 -8.99 -15.18 17.96
N ALA A 251 -8.49 -14.31 17.07
CA ALA A 251 -8.28 -12.90 17.38
C ALA A 251 -9.60 -12.18 17.70
N PHE A 252 -10.68 -12.53 17.00
CA PHE A 252 -12.01 -12.00 17.29
C PHE A 252 -12.53 -12.45 18.67
N SER A 253 -12.51 -13.76 18.92
CA SER A 253 -13.08 -14.36 20.13
C SER A 253 -12.38 -13.86 21.38
N GLN A 254 -11.05 -13.76 21.36
CA GLN A 254 -10.27 -13.18 22.45
C GLN A 254 -10.69 -11.73 22.76
N GLN A 255 -10.96 -10.94 21.73
CA GLN A 255 -11.39 -9.55 21.88
C GLN A 255 -12.84 -9.42 22.40
N CYS A 256 -13.73 -10.34 21.98
CA CYS A 256 -15.10 -10.42 22.49
C CYS A 256 -15.16 -10.81 23.96
N THR A 257 -14.30 -11.73 24.41
CA THR A 257 -14.25 -12.11 25.83
C THR A 257 -13.74 -10.97 26.71
N ALA A 258 -12.84 -10.14 26.18
CA ALA A 258 -12.28 -8.99 26.89
C ALA A 258 -13.21 -7.76 26.95
N SER A 259 -14.23 -7.66 26.09
CA SER A 259 -15.07 -6.46 25.99
C SER A 259 -16.53 -6.78 25.71
N THR A 260 -17.44 -6.31 26.56
CA THR A 260 -18.91 -6.37 26.37
C THR A 260 -19.45 -5.33 25.38
N SER A 261 -18.59 -4.82 24.49
CA SER A 261 -18.91 -3.73 23.57
C SER A 261 -19.71 -4.20 22.35
N SER A 262 -20.32 -3.24 21.64
CA SER A 262 -20.99 -3.49 20.35
C SER A 262 -20.03 -4.03 19.28
N LEU A 263 -20.57 -4.83 18.34
CA LEU A 263 -19.82 -5.51 17.27
C LEU A 263 -18.89 -4.56 16.50
N TRP A 264 -19.36 -3.36 16.12
CA TRP A 264 -18.53 -2.42 15.37
C TRP A 264 -17.28 -2.01 16.16
N LYS A 265 -17.38 -1.85 17.49
CA LYS A 265 -16.27 -1.38 18.31
C LYS A 265 -15.20 -2.45 18.39
N VAL A 266 -15.64 -3.71 18.55
CA VAL A 266 -14.74 -4.87 18.53
C VAL A 266 -14.03 -4.98 17.19
N LEU A 267 -14.76 -4.78 16.09
CA LEU A 267 -14.21 -4.86 14.72
C LEU A 267 -13.13 -3.81 14.46
N VAL A 268 -13.41 -2.55 14.82
CA VAL A 268 -12.47 -1.43 14.70
C VAL A 268 -11.26 -1.62 15.60
N LEU A 269 -11.47 -2.07 16.84
CA LEU A 269 -10.39 -2.29 17.79
C LEU A 269 -9.48 -3.46 17.39
N SER A 270 -10.06 -4.53 16.81
CA SER A 270 -9.33 -5.67 16.27
C SER A 270 -8.41 -5.24 15.11
N HIS A 271 -8.90 -4.40 14.19
CA HIS A 271 -8.14 -3.93 13.02
C HIS A 271 -7.42 -2.58 13.23
N ARG A 272 -7.30 -2.10 14.47
CA ARG A 272 -6.75 -0.75 14.77
C ARG A 272 -5.39 -0.47 14.13
N LYS A 273 -4.53 -1.50 14.04
CA LYS A 273 -3.19 -1.35 13.44
C LYS A 273 -3.30 -1.08 11.94
N ALA A 274 -4.10 -1.86 11.22
CA ALA A 274 -4.31 -1.68 9.79
C ALA A 274 -5.00 -0.34 9.49
N LEU A 275 -6.02 0.02 10.27
CA LEU A 275 -6.71 1.31 10.16
C LEU A 275 -5.79 2.50 10.44
N SER A 276 -4.89 2.40 11.43
CA SER A 276 -3.91 3.46 11.70
C SER A 276 -2.90 3.65 10.57
N ILE A 277 -2.46 2.54 9.94
CA ILE A 277 -1.56 2.58 8.78
C ILE A 277 -2.27 3.21 7.58
N GLN A 278 -3.52 2.81 7.32
CA GLN A 278 -4.35 3.38 6.26
C GLN A 278 -4.59 4.88 6.45
N LEU A 279 -4.91 5.31 7.69
CA LEU A 279 -5.13 6.72 8.01
C LEU A 279 -3.89 7.56 7.72
N LEU A 280 -2.72 7.09 8.18
CA LEU A 280 -1.44 7.75 7.92
C LEU A 280 -1.15 7.83 6.42
N LEU A 281 -1.33 6.72 5.71
CA LEU A 281 -1.05 6.62 4.29
C LEU A 281 -2.00 7.49 3.45
N THR A 282 -3.27 7.59 3.85
CA THR A 282 -4.25 8.45 3.18
C THR A 282 -3.95 9.93 3.41
N PHE A 283 -3.53 10.32 4.63
CA PHE A 283 -3.10 11.70 4.88
C PHE A 283 -1.89 12.05 4.01
N LEU A 284 -0.91 11.14 3.94
CA LEU A 284 0.27 11.29 3.09
C LEU A 284 -0.12 11.32 1.60
N ASN A 285 -1.05 10.46 1.16
CA ASN A 285 -1.54 10.46 -0.22
C ASN A 285 -2.16 11.80 -0.58
N GLY A 286 -2.99 12.34 0.31
CA GLY A 286 -3.69 13.57 0.09
C GLY A 286 -2.79 14.80 0.00
N THR A 287 -1.65 14.82 0.70
CA THR A 287 -0.64 15.89 0.55
C THR A 287 0.26 15.65 -0.65
N MET A 288 0.76 14.43 -0.82
CA MET A 288 1.69 14.07 -1.90
C MET A 288 1.05 14.20 -3.29
N ALA A 289 -0.27 14.02 -3.38
CA ALA A 289 -1.03 14.19 -4.61
C ALA A 289 -1.00 15.61 -5.20
N PHE A 290 -0.58 16.64 -4.44
CA PHE A 290 -0.41 18.02 -4.92
C PHE A 290 1.05 18.39 -5.22
N VAL A 291 2.00 17.58 -4.76
CA VAL A 291 3.44 17.87 -4.90
C VAL A 291 3.87 17.97 -6.38
N PRO A 292 3.46 17.04 -7.28
CA PRO A 292 3.74 17.18 -8.71
C PRO A 292 3.25 18.50 -9.32
N GLN A 293 2.09 18.99 -8.88
CA GLN A 293 1.45 20.20 -9.38
C GLN A 293 2.23 21.45 -8.94
N PHE A 294 2.80 21.44 -7.73
CA PHE A 294 3.71 22.50 -7.29
C PHE A 294 5.03 22.50 -8.08
N PHE A 295 5.55 21.33 -8.46
CA PHE A 295 6.71 21.27 -9.35
C PHE A 295 6.40 21.86 -10.73
N ILE A 296 5.23 21.56 -11.30
CA ILE A 296 4.79 22.17 -12.57
C ILE A 296 4.69 23.69 -12.46
N LEU A 297 4.09 24.21 -11.39
CA LEU A 297 4.03 25.65 -11.14
C LEU A 297 5.43 26.27 -11.04
N GLY A 298 6.35 25.61 -10.33
CA GLY A 298 7.73 26.07 -10.18
C GLY A 298 8.52 26.06 -11.49
N ILE A 299 8.22 25.12 -12.40
CA ILE A 299 8.77 25.10 -13.76
C ILE A 299 8.25 26.31 -14.54
N LEU A 300 6.93 26.52 -14.53
CA LEU A 300 6.29 27.61 -15.28
C LEU A 300 6.82 28.99 -14.84
N GLN A 301 6.87 29.23 -13.53
CA GLN A 301 7.36 30.49 -12.98
C GLN A 301 8.82 30.77 -13.31
N ARG A 302 9.68 29.74 -13.39
CA ARG A 302 11.08 29.93 -13.79
C ARG A 302 11.22 30.18 -15.28
N LEU A 303 10.49 29.44 -16.09
CA LEU A 303 10.51 29.59 -17.54
C LEU A 303 10.05 31.00 -17.98
N GLU A 304 9.15 31.61 -17.20
CA GLU A 304 8.69 32.99 -17.42
C GLU A 304 9.74 34.05 -17.06
N ASN A 305 10.62 33.76 -16.07
CA ASN A 305 11.66 34.70 -15.65
C ASN A 305 12.96 34.54 -16.45
N ASP A 306 13.51 33.33 -16.52
CA ASP A 306 14.78 33.02 -17.19
C ASP A 306 14.71 31.63 -17.87
N PRO A 307 14.58 31.56 -19.22
CA PRO A 307 14.40 30.28 -19.92
C PRO A 307 15.64 29.39 -19.94
N ASP A 308 16.83 29.96 -19.69
CA ASP A 308 18.12 29.25 -19.72
C ASP A 308 18.60 28.81 -18.31
N ASP A 309 17.74 28.90 -17.28
CA ASP A 309 18.10 28.54 -15.90
C ASP A 309 18.42 27.02 -15.78
N PRO A 310 19.67 26.61 -15.47
CA PRO A 310 20.04 25.21 -15.31
C PRO A 310 19.28 24.48 -14.19
N TRP A 311 18.71 25.23 -13.23
CA TRP A 311 17.91 24.68 -12.14
C TRP A 311 16.56 24.11 -12.57
N LEU A 312 16.11 24.40 -13.78
CA LEU A 312 14.86 23.86 -14.33
C LEU A 312 14.89 22.32 -14.34
N TRP A 313 16.06 21.71 -14.60
CA TRP A 313 16.26 20.26 -14.55
C TRP A 313 15.98 19.65 -13.18
N LEU A 314 16.25 20.37 -12.07
CA LEU A 314 15.94 19.88 -10.72
C LEU A 314 14.43 19.78 -10.52
N PHE A 315 13.66 20.76 -11.00
CA PHE A 315 12.19 20.73 -10.93
C PHE A 315 11.60 19.63 -11.82
N VAL A 316 12.20 19.37 -13.00
CA VAL A 316 11.80 18.26 -13.87
C VAL A 316 12.07 16.90 -13.23
N LEU A 317 13.25 16.70 -12.63
CA LEU A 317 13.56 15.49 -11.87
C LEU A 317 12.65 15.35 -10.64
N GLY A 318 12.38 16.46 -9.95
CA GLY A 318 11.44 16.53 -8.83
C GLY A 318 10.00 16.15 -9.22
N LEU A 319 9.55 16.55 -10.41
CA LEU A 319 8.28 16.14 -10.98
C LEU A 319 8.24 14.62 -11.22
N GLY A 320 9.26 14.05 -11.83
CA GLY A 320 9.38 12.60 -12.03
C GLY A 320 9.40 11.82 -10.71
N ALA A 321 10.19 12.25 -9.74
CA ALA A 321 10.28 11.58 -8.44
C ALA A 321 8.97 11.69 -7.64
N SER A 322 8.35 12.87 -7.59
CA SER A 322 7.10 13.09 -6.86
C SER A 322 5.91 12.34 -7.47
N THR A 323 5.84 12.22 -8.79
CA THR A 323 4.81 11.43 -9.47
C THR A 323 4.92 9.94 -9.14
N ILE A 324 6.14 9.39 -9.18
CA ILE A 324 6.39 7.99 -8.78
C ILE A 324 6.01 7.75 -7.32
N VAL A 325 6.44 8.63 -6.41
CA VAL A 325 6.14 8.49 -4.97
C VAL A 325 4.65 8.62 -4.70
N SER A 326 3.97 9.59 -5.32
CA SER A 326 2.51 9.75 -5.20
C SER A 326 1.78 8.50 -5.70
N ALA A 327 2.16 7.97 -6.87
CA ALA A 327 1.56 6.76 -7.42
C ALA A 327 1.78 5.54 -6.50
N LEU A 328 2.98 5.38 -5.93
CA LEU A 328 3.26 4.30 -4.99
C LEU A 328 2.39 4.41 -3.74
N ILE A 329 2.28 5.59 -3.14
CA ILE A 329 1.46 5.82 -1.94
C ILE A 329 -0.01 5.51 -2.22
N GLU A 330 -0.55 5.96 -3.36
CA GLU A 330 -1.93 5.69 -3.76
C GLU A 330 -2.20 4.19 -3.92
N ASN A 331 -1.34 3.48 -4.65
CA ASN A 331 -1.47 2.04 -4.85
C ASN A 331 -1.36 1.25 -3.54
N TRP A 332 -0.44 1.64 -2.65
CA TRP A 332 -0.34 1.05 -1.33
C TRP A 332 -1.56 1.33 -0.45
N ASN A 333 -2.17 2.52 -0.57
CA ASN A 333 -3.39 2.84 0.17
C ASN A 333 -4.56 1.96 -0.26
N LEU A 334 -4.71 1.75 -1.58
CA LEU A 334 -5.67 0.82 -2.15
C LEU A 334 -5.42 -0.62 -1.68
N TYR A 335 -4.17 -1.08 -1.74
CA TYR A 335 -3.81 -2.42 -1.29
C TYR A 335 -4.12 -2.66 0.20
N VAL A 336 -3.76 -1.72 1.08
CA VAL A 336 -4.06 -1.81 2.53
C VAL A 336 -5.57 -1.85 2.75
N SER A 337 -6.31 -0.99 2.06
CA SER A 337 -7.77 -0.92 2.18
C SER A 337 -8.46 -2.21 1.74
N SER A 338 -8.12 -2.73 0.56
CA SER A 338 -8.77 -3.91 0.00
C SER A 338 -8.30 -5.21 0.66
N ASN A 339 -7.00 -5.45 0.77
CA ASN A 339 -6.47 -6.75 1.19
C ASN A 339 -6.36 -6.88 2.72
N LEU A 340 -5.77 -5.88 3.40
CA LEU A 340 -5.53 -5.97 4.83
C LEU A 340 -6.75 -5.65 5.69
N ILE A 341 -7.75 -4.97 5.13
CA ILE A 341 -8.95 -4.55 5.85
C ILE A 341 -10.15 -5.27 5.27
N ALA A 342 -10.57 -4.99 4.03
CA ALA A 342 -11.83 -5.51 3.51
C ALA A 342 -11.90 -7.05 3.44
N VAL A 343 -10.91 -7.71 2.83
CA VAL A 343 -10.88 -9.18 2.73
C VAL A 343 -10.86 -9.83 4.12
N ARG A 344 -10.00 -9.35 5.03
CA ARG A 344 -9.92 -9.87 6.39
C ARG A 344 -11.22 -9.69 7.17
N LEU A 345 -11.87 -8.54 7.03
CA LEU A 345 -13.16 -8.26 7.64
C LEU A 345 -14.26 -9.18 7.11
N GLN A 346 -14.30 -9.41 5.80
CA GLN A 346 -15.25 -10.33 5.17
C GLN A 346 -15.08 -11.75 5.70
N GLU A 347 -13.85 -12.27 5.71
CA GLU A 347 -13.54 -13.62 6.16
C GLU A 347 -13.83 -13.81 7.66
N GLN A 348 -13.41 -12.87 8.49
CA GLN A 348 -13.65 -12.90 9.93
C GLN A 348 -15.15 -12.88 10.25
N LEU A 349 -15.91 -11.98 9.63
CA LEU A 349 -17.35 -11.86 9.86
C LEU A 349 -18.10 -13.10 9.36
N SER A 350 -17.72 -13.63 8.19
CA SER A 350 -18.26 -14.88 7.64
C SER A 350 -18.02 -16.05 8.60
N THR A 351 -16.78 -16.22 9.08
CA THR A 351 -16.40 -17.31 9.99
C THR A 351 -17.17 -17.24 11.32
N VAL A 352 -17.29 -16.05 11.90
CA VAL A 352 -18.02 -15.83 13.17
C VAL A 352 -19.51 -16.09 13.00
N ILE A 353 -20.12 -15.65 11.89
CA ILE A 353 -21.54 -15.90 11.61
C ILE A 353 -21.79 -17.40 11.42
N TYR A 354 -20.93 -18.11 10.67
CA TYR A 354 -21.03 -19.55 10.49
C TYR A 354 -20.94 -20.31 11.81
N ASP A 355 -19.93 -20.00 12.62
CA ASP A 355 -19.73 -20.63 13.94
C ASP A 355 -20.93 -20.38 14.87
N LYS A 356 -21.46 -19.14 14.90
CA LYS A 356 -22.67 -18.83 15.67
C LYS A 356 -23.90 -19.58 15.13
N ALA A 357 -24.07 -19.65 13.82
CA ALA A 357 -25.21 -20.31 13.20
C ALA A 357 -25.23 -21.83 13.45
N LEU A 358 -24.07 -22.48 13.39
CA LEU A 358 -23.92 -23.90 13.69
C LEU A 358 -24.28 -24.20 15.14
N ARG A 359 -23.81 -23.37 16.09
CA ARG A 359 -24.17 -23.52 17.52
C ARG A 359 -25.65 -23.29 17.78
N CYS A 360 -26.26 -22.29 17.16
CA CYS A 360 -27.69 -22.02 17.32
C CYS A 360 -28.56 -23.17 16.74
N ARG A 361 -28.16 -23.76 15.61
CA ARG A 361 -28.87 -24.93 15.04
C ARG A 361 -28.73 -26.16 15.93
N ALA A 362 -27.55 -26.41 16.51
CA ALA A 362 -27.34 -27.51 17.46
C ALA A 362 -28.23 -27.37 18.71
N VAL A 363 -28.37 -26.17 19.27
CA VAL A 363 -29.24 -25.93 20.44
C VAL A 363 -30.72 -26.12 20.09
N ASN A 364 -31.16 -25.65 18.93
CA ASN A 364 -32.56 -25.79 18.51
C ASN A 364 -32.95 -27.25 18.23
N ASN A 365 -32.02 -28.08 17.75
CA ASN A 365 -32.25 -29.50 17.48
C ASN A 365 -32.33 -30.37 18.75
N VAL A 366 -31.78 -29.90 19.88
CA VAL A 366 -31.81 -30.64 21.16
C VAL A 366 -33.13 -30.45 21.92
N GLY A 367 -33.95 -29.46 21.53
CA GLY A 367 -35.25 -29.16 22.17
C GLY A 367 -36.49 -29.54 21.35
N THR A 368 -36.35 -30.13 20.17
CA THR A 368 -37.50 -30.46 19.31
C THR A 368 -37.32 -31.83 18.69
N ASP A 369 -37.96 -32.83 19.31
CA ASP A 369 -38.07 -34.17 18.76
C ASP A 369 -38.70 -34.11 17.35
N SER A 370 -37.92 -34.58 16.38
CA SER A 370 -38.40 -35.50 15.34
C SER A 370 -39.71 -35.16 14.61
N GLN A 371 -39.83 -33.99 13.96
CA GLN A 371 -40.80 -33.80 12.84
C GLN A 371 -40.63 -32.45 12.11
N SER A 372 -39.54 -32.26 11.35
CA SER A 372 -39.48 -31.26 10.25
C SER A 372 -38.15 -31.38 9.50
N ALA A 373 -37.89 -32.55 8.92
CA ALA A 373 -36.67 -32.81 8.15
C ALA A 373 -36.71 -32.31 6.69
N SER A 374 -37.71 -31.55 6.27
CA SER A 374 -37.91 -31.23 4.84
C SER A 374 -38.28 -29.79 4.50
N THR A 375 -38.07 -28.83 5.40
CA THR A 375 -38.19 -27.40 5.05
C THR A 375 -37.00 -26.65 5.61
N THR A 376 -36.16 -26.14 4.72
CA THR A 376 -35.21 -25.05 4.99
C THR A 376 -35.94 -23.99 5.79
N SER A 377 -35.70 -23.94 7.10
CA SER A 377 -36.32 -22.94 7.95
C SER A 377 -35.88 -21.55 7.47
N PRO A 378 -36.76 -20.53 7.50
CA PRO A 378 -36.44 -19.18 7.03
C PRO A 378 -35.21 -18.57 7.74
N SER A 379 -34.83 -19.10 8.90
CA SER A 379 -33.59 -18.76 9.60
C SER A 379 -32.31 -19.21 8.88
N SER A 380 -32.29 -20.38 8.23
CA SER A 380 -31.11 -20.86 7.50
C SER A 380 -30.83 -20.02 6.25
N GLN A 381 -31.88 -19.56 5.56
CA GLN A 381 -31.75 -18.66 4.40
C GLN A 381 -31.32 -17.25 4.85
N GLY A 382 -31.82 -16.78 6.00
CA GLY A 382 -31.38 -15.52 6.60
C GLY A 382 -29.90 -15.53 6.98
N THR A 383 -29.39 -16.62 7.57
CA THR A 383 -27.97 -16.76 7.89
C THR A 383 -27.09 -16.77 6.64
N MET A 384 -27.48 -17.50 5.59
CA MET A 384 -26.71 -17.52 4.35
C MET A 384 -26.63 -16.13 3.71
N ASN A 385 -27.70 -15.34 3.80
CA ASN A 385 -27.70 -13.95 3.33
C ASN A 385 -26.78 -13.05 4.18
N LEU A 386 -26.76 -13.23 5.50
CA LEU A 386 -25.86 -12.49 6.40
C LEU A 386 -24.38 -12.71 6.03
N VAL A 387 -24.00 -13.94 5.69
CA VAL A 387 -22.64 -14.27 5.23
C VAL A 387 -22.40 -13.76 3.81
N ALA A 388 -23.24 -14.16 2.85
CA ALA A 388 -22.95 -13.95 1.44
C ALA A 388 -23.10 -12.49 0.99
N VAL A 389 -24.00 -11.74 1.63
CA VAL A 389 -24.36 -10.38 1.21
C VAL A 389 -23.93 -9.34 2.23
N ASP A 390 -24.32 -9.51 3.50
CA ASP A 390 -24.13 -8.43 4.47
C ASP A 390 -22.68 -8.34 4.95
N ALA A 391 -21.98 -9.46 5.14
CA ALA A 391 -20.56 -9.43 5.46
C ALA A 391 -19.72 -8.81 4.33
N LYS A 392 -20.06 -9.13 3.08
CA LYS A 392 -19.43 -8.51 1.91
C LYS A 392 -19.69 -7.01 1.84
N LYS A 393 -20.92 -6.53 2.08
CA LYS A 393 -21.21 -5.08 2.09
C LYS A 393 -20.41 -4.32 3.14
N VAL A 394 -20.21 -4.89 4.32
CA VAL A 394 -19.40 -4.28 5.38
C VAL A 394 -17.93 -4.20 4.95
N ALA A 395 -17.41 -5.26 4.34
CA ALA A 395 -16.08 -5.28 3.76
C ALA A 395 -15.92 -4.26 2.63
N ASP A 396 -16.84 -4.23 1.66
CA ASP A 396 -16.83 -3.28 0.55
C ASP A 396 -16.90 -1.82 1.06
N PHE A 397 -17.71 -1.53 2.10
CA PHE A 397 -17.73 -0.22 2.75
C PHE A 397 -16.37 0.14 3.37
N SER A 398 -15.72 -0.82 4.05
CA SER A 398 -14.39 -0.60 4.63
C SER A 398 -13.32 -0.36 3.56
N ALA A 399 -13.46 -0.97 2.39
CA ALA A 399 -12.54 -0.82 1.25
C ALA A 399 -12.57 0.61 0.66
N VAL A 400 -13.74 1.25 0.66
CA VAL A 400 -13.94 2.58 0.05
C VAL A 400 -13.98 3.68 1.13
N GLY A 401 -14.11 3.31 2.39
CA GLY A 401 -14.32 4.22 3.52
C GLY A 401 -13.26 5.30 3.69
N PHE A 402 -12.03 5.07 3.22
CA PHE A 402 -10.96 6.07 3.31
C PHE A 402 -11.20 7.34 2.48
N HIS A 403 -11.96 7.22 1.39
CA HIS A 403 -12.30 8.38 0.57
C HIS A 403 -13.13 9.43 1.33
N LEU A 404 -13.86 9.04 2.39
CA LEU A 404 -14.64 9.98 3.20
C LEU A 404 -13.78 11.04 3.88
N TYR A 405 -12.56 10.71 4.28
CA TYR A 405 -11.63 11.66 4.91
C TYR A 405 -10.52 12.12 3.95
N GLU A 406 -10.22 11.36 2.90
CA GLU A 406 -9.29 11.79 1.84
C GLU A 406 -9.85 12.96 1.02
N ALA A 407 -11.11 12.87 0.59
CA ALA A 407 -11.76 13.89 -0.24
C ALA A 407 -11.79 15.29 0.41
N PRO A 408 -12.24 15.47 1.68
CA PRO A 408 -12.22 16.78 2.31
C PRO A 408 -10.79 17.30 2.50
N LEU A 409 -9.82 16.43 2.80
CA LEU A 409 -8.43 16.84 2.91
C LEU A 409 -7.88 17.37 1.58
N LYS A 410 -8.11 16.65 0.47
CA LYS A 410 -7.73 17.12 -0.87
C LYS A 410 -8.45 18.43 -1.23
N LEU A 411 -9.74 18.55 -0.90
CA LEU A 411 -10.51 19.78 -1.14
C LEU A 411 -9.94 20.98 -0.38
N ILE A 412 -9.55 20.80 0.88
CA ILE A 412 -8.94 21.87 1.69
C ILE A 412 -7.61 22.33 1.09
N ILE A 413 -6.73 21.39 0.71
CA ILE A 413 -5.43 21.72 0.12
C ILE A 413 -5.61 22.42 -1.23
N ALA A 414 -6.54 21.95 -2.07
CA ALA A 414 -6.88 22.59 -3.34
C ALA A 414 -7.42 24.01 -3.14
N ALA A 415 -8.35 24.20 -2.19
CA ALA A 415 -8.93 25.50 -1.85
C ALA A 415 -7.86 26.51 -1.38
N ILE A 416 -6.96 26.08 -0.48
CA ILE A 416 -5.85 26.92 -0.01
C ILE A 416 -4.93 27.29 -1.18
N SER A 417 -4.61 26.33 -2.06
CA SER A 417 -3.71 26.55 -3.20
C SER A 417 -4.30 27.54 -4.20
N ILE A 418 -5.55 27.36 -4.60
CA ILE A 418 -6.25 28.28 -5.52
C ILE A 418 -6.39 29.67 -4.89
N GLY A 419 -6.76 29.75 -3.61
CA GLY A 419 -6.88 31.03 -2.91
C GLY A 419 -5.57 31.81 -2.80
N ARG A 420 -4.42 31.10 -2.74
CA ARG A 420 -3.08 31.70 -2.77
C ARG A 420 -2.67 32.14 -4.18
N LEU A 421 -3.02 31.39 -5.21
CA LEU A 421 -2.59 31.64 -6.60
C LEU A 421 -3.46 32.70 -7.31
N LEU A 422 -4.79 32.58 -7.25
CA LEU A 422 -5.72 33.45 -7.97
C LEU A 422 -6.44 34.46 -7.07
N GLY A 423 -6.34 34.30 -5.75
CA GLY A 423 -6.96 35.17 -4.77
C GLY A 423 -8.32 34.68 -4.24
N PRO A 424 -8.90 35.39 -3.25
CA PRO A 424 -10.08 34.92 -2.53
C PRO A 424 -11.38 34.97 -3.34
N GLN A 425 -11.44 35.81 -4.39
CA GLN A 425 -12.64 35.95 -5.24
C GLN A 425 -12.88 34.66 -6.05
N CYS A 426 -11.84 34.13 -6.69
CA CYS A 426 -11.90 32.87 -7.44
C CYS A 426 -12.29 31.68 -6.56
N LEU A 427 -11.83 31.68 -5.29
CA LEU A 427 -12.19 30.64 -4.32
C LEU A 427 -13.70 30.64 -4.02
N LEU A 428 -14.31 31.82 -3.85
CA LEU A 428 -15.74 31.94 -3.56
C LEU A 428 -16.59 31.51 -4.77
N VAL A 429 -16.25 32.00 -5.97
CA VAL A 429 -16.99 31.69 -7.20
C VAL A 429 -16.84 30.21 -7.57
N GLY A 430 -15.59 29.69 -7.58
CA GLY A 430 -15.32 28.28 -7.84
C GLY A 430 -15.95 27.36 -6.80
N GLY A 431 -15.91 27.73 -5.52
CA GLY A 431 -16.58 27.01 -4.43
C GLY A 431 -18.10 26.97 -4.59
N LEU A 432 -18.72 28.07 -5.01
CA LEU A 432 -20.16 28.13 -5.29
C LEU A 432 -20.54 27.20 -6.45
N VAL A 433 -19.78 27.22 -7.55
CA VAL A 433 -20.00 26.34 -8.70
C VAL A 433 -19.83 24.87 -8.31
N LEU A 434 -18.76 24.53 -7.59
CA LEU A 434 -18.56 23.17 -7.05
C LEU A 434 -19.72 22.71 -6.17
N PHE A 435 -20.22 23.58 -5.30
CA PHE A 435 -21.37 23.28 -4.44
C PHE A 435 -22.64 23.03 -5.25
N LEU A 436 -22.96 23.89 -6.21
CA LEU A 436 -24.14 23.72 -7.07
C LEU A 436 -24.08 22.45 -7.91
N VAL A 437 -22.92 22.15 -8.51
CA VAL A 437 -22.71 20.93 -9.29
C VAL A 437 -22.79 19.69 -8.40
N SER A 438 -22.21 19.73 -7.20
CA SER A 438 -22.28 18.63 -6.22
C SER A 438 -23.71 18.39 -5.74
N ALA A 439 -24.49 19.44 -5.49
CA ALA A 439 -25.90 19.33 -5.12
C ALA A 439 -26.74 18.72 -6.26
N GLY A 440 -26.49 19.13 -7.51
CA GLY A 440 -27.09 18.52 -8.69
C GLY A 440 -26.70 17.05 -8.88
N ASN A 441 -25.45 16.70 -8.60
CA ASN A 441 -24.99 15.31 -8.64
C ASN A 441 -25.65 14.46 -7.54
N PHE A 442 -25.79 14.98 -6.32
CA PHE A 442 -26.50 14.28 -5.24
C PHE A 442 -27.96 13.95 -5.61
N TYR A 443 -28.66 14.91 -6.24
CA TYR A 443 -29.99 14.66 -6.79
C TYR A 443 -29.98 13.56 -7.87
N SER A 444 -29.02 13.61 -8.79
CA SER A 444 -28.85 12.62 -9.86
C SER A 444 -28.60 11.21 -9.30
N VAL A 445 -27.75 11.07 -8.28
CA VAL A 445 -27.47 9.81 -7.59
C VAL A 445 -28.71 9.26 -6.89
N SER A 446 -29.50 10.12 -6.23
CA SER A 446 -30.75 9.70 -5.58
C SER A 446 -31.75 9.14 -6.60
N GLN A 447 -31.89 9.83 -7.73
CA GLN A 447 -32.81 9.41 -8.78
C GLN A 447 -32.31 8.16 -9.53
N PHE A 448 -31.00 8.07 -9.81
CA PHE A 448 -30.37 6.85 -10.31
C PHE A 448 -30.68 5.65 -9.39
N SER A 449 -30.48 5.82 -8.08
CA SER A 449 -30.74 4.77 -7.08
C SER A 449 -32.21 4.33 -7.09
N LYS A 450 -33.15 5.26 -7.28
CA LYS A 450 -34.58 4.96 -7.40
C LYS A 450 -34.89 4.15 -8.67
N GLN A 451 -34.34 4.56 -9.82
CA GLN A 451 -34.55 3.85 -11.09
C GLN A 451 -33.89 2.47 -11.08
N GLN A 452 -32.71 2.35 -10.47
CA GLN A 452 -31.99 1.08 -10.33
C GLN A 452 -32.80 0.06 -9.53
N ARG A 453 -33.47 0.49 -8.44
CA ARG A 453 -34.42 -0.36 -7.70
C ARG A 453 -35.61 -0.80 -8.57
N GLY A 454 -36.10 0.09 -9.44
CA GLY A 454 -37.14 -0.25 -10.42
C GLY A 454 -36.68 -1.32 -11.41
N LEU A 455 -35.49 -1.15 -11.99
CA LEU A 455 -34.87 -2.13 -12.90
C LEU A 455 -34.70 -3.50 -12.25
N LEU A 456 -34.24 -3.56 -10.99
CA LEU A 456 -34.08 -4.82 -10.27
C LEU A 456 -35.42 -5.56 -10.12
N ARG A 457 -36.51 -4.85 -9.80
CA ARG A 457 -37.86 -5.45 -9.76
C ARG A 457 -38.31 -6.00 -11.11
N SER A 458 -38.04 -5.27 -12.21
CA SER A 458 -38.35 -5.74 -13.57
C SER A 458 -37.55 -7.00 -13.93
N ARG A 459 -36.26 -7.06 -13.54
CA ARG A 459 -35.40 -8.24 -13.73
C ARG A 459 -35.91 -9.46 -12.95
N ASP A 460 -36.31 -9.26 -11.70
CA ASP A 460 -36.87 -10.33 -10.87
C ASP A 460 -38.18 -10.87 -11.47
N SER A 461 -39.06 -9.99 -11.96
CA SER A 461 -40.29 -10.39 -12.62
C SER A 461 -40.03 -11.21 -13.89
N LYS A 462 -39.08 -10.78 -14.75
CA LYS A 462 -38.66 -11.56 -15.92
C LYS A 462 -38.08 -12.92 -15.54
N MET A 463 -37.18 -12.97 -14.54
CA MET A 463 -36.59 -14.21 -14.07
C MET A 463 -37.67 -15.17 -13.53
N GLY A 464 -38.69 -14.64 -12.85
CA GLY A 464 -39.87 -15.40 -12.43
C GLY A 464 -40.58 -16.08 -13.59
N VAL A 465 -40.88 -15.33 -14.67
CA VAL A 465 -41.53 -15.89 -15.88
C VAL A 465 -40.66 -16.96 -16.55
N ILE A 466 -39.34 -16.73 -16.66
CA ILE A 466 -38.40 -17.71 -17.23
C ILE A 466 -38.38 -18.99 -16.39
N ASN A 467 -38.34 -18.86 -15.06
CA ASN A 467 -38.33 -20.00 -14.15
C ASN A 467 -39.64 -20.82 -14.26
N GLU A 468 -40.81 -20.16 -14.37
CA GLU A 468 -42.10 -20.83 -14.63
C GLU A 468 -42.05 -21.69 -15.91
N VAL A 469 -41.51 -21.15 -17.00
CA VAL A 469 -41.38 -21.87 -18.28
C VAL A 469 -40.44 -23.05 -18.16
N LEU A 470 -39.27 -22.87 -17.54
CA LEU A 470 -38.26 -23.92 -17.42
C LEU A 470 -38.76 -25.07 -16.55
N GLN A 471 -39.45 -24.78 -15.45
CA GLN A 471 -40.07 -25.80 -14.59
C GLN A 471 -41.19 -26.56 -15.34
N GLY A 472 -41.96 -25.86 -16.17
CA GLY A 472 -43.07 -26.41 -16.96
C GLY A 472 -42.72 -26.88 -18.38
N ILE A 473 -41.43 -26.96 -18.75
CA ILE A 473 -41.02 -27.00 -20.16
C ILE A 473 -41.61 -28.17 -20.96
N ARG A 474 -41.78 -29.32 -20.32
CA ARG A 474 -42.40 -30.50 -20.93
C ARG A 474 -43.86 -30.24 -21.33
N GLN A 475 -44.63 -29.60 -20.46
CA GLN A 475 -46.03 -29.28 -20.71
C GLN A 475 -46.17 -28.21 -21.80
N VAL A 476 -45.29 -27.21 -21.80
CA VAL A 476 -45.23 -26.17 -22.82
C VAL A 476 -45.03 -26.79 -24.21
N LYS A 477 -44.07 -27.72 -24.36
CA LYS A 477 -43.81 -28.44 -25.62
C LYS A 477 -44.95 -29.36 -26.04
N LEU A 478 -45.52 -30.13 -25.12
CA LEU A 478 -46.65 -31.03 -25.43
C LEU A 478 -47.90 -30.27 -25.88
N SER A 479 -48.05 -29.02 -25.43
CA SER A 479 -49.20 -28.17 -25.75
C SER A 479 -48.96 -27.22 -26.92
N ALA A 480 -47.76 -27.24 -27.53
CA ALA A 480 -47.32 -26.30 -28.58
C ALA A 480 -47.55 -24.80 -28.19
N LEU A 481 -47.23 -24.44 -26.94
CA LEU A 481 -47.45 -23.09 -26.39
C LEU A 481 -46.21 -22.18 -26.45
N GLU A 482 -45.14 -22.59 -27.15
CA GLU A 482 -43.85 -21.90 -27.15
C GLU A 482 -43.99 -20.43 -27.54
N GLU A 483 -44.73 -20.12 -28.61
CA GLU A 483 -44.92 -18.75 -29.11
C GLU A 483 -45.63 -17.85 -28.09
N LYS A 484 -46.62 -18.39 -27.36
CA LYS A 484 -47.32 -17.62 -26.31
C LYS A 484 -46.40 -17.29 -25.14
N TRP A 485 -45.56 -18.25 -24.74
CA TRP A 485 -44.59 -18.04 -23.67
C TRP A 485 -43.45 -17.12 -24.10
N GLU A 486 -43.00 -17.21 -25.34
CA GLU A 486 -42.04 -16.28 -25.93
C GLU A 486 -42.57 -14.85 -25.90
N ASN A 487 -43.82 -14.62 -26.33
CA ASN A 487 -44.46 -13.31 -26.26
C ASN A 487 -44.55 -12.80 -24.82
N ARG A 488 -44.95 -13.65 -23.84
CA ARG A 488 -44.99 -13.27 -22.42
C ARG A 488 -43.60 -12.88 -21.88
N ILE A 489 -42.54 -13.58 -22.30
CA ILE A 489 -41.15 -13.24 -21.94
C ILE A 489 -40.73 -11.92 -22.59
N ASN A 490 -41.06 -11.71 -23.87
CA ASN A 490 -40.76 -10.48 -24.60
C ASN A 490 -41.47 -9.25 -24.02
N ASP A 491 -42.71 -9.38 -23.57
CA ASP A 491 -43.41 -8.30 -22.86
C ASP A 491 -42.72 -7.91 -21.55
N SER A 492 -42.26 -8.90 -20.79
CA SER A 492 -41.49 -8.67 -19.55
C SER A 492 -40.13 -8.02 -19.86
N ARG A 493 -39.46 -8.48 -20.92
CA ARG A 493 -38.22 -7.89 -21.43
C ARG A 493 -38.42 -6.45 -21.90
N GLY A 494 -39.54 -6.12 -22.53
CA GLY A 494 -39.87 -4.75 -22.95
C GLY A 494 -39.93 -3.78 -21.76
N LYS A 495 -40.57 -4.21 -20.67
CA LYS A 495 -40.61 -3.44 -19.41
C LYS A 495 -39.22 -3.27 -18.79
N GLU A 496 -38.43 -4.34 -18.76
CA GLU A 496 -37.04 -4.29 -18.29
C GLU A 496 -36.20 -3.32 -19.13
N LEU A 497 -36.26 -3.39 -20.46
CA LEU A 497 -35.53 -2.50 -21.36
C LEU A 497 -35.93 -1.04 -21.16
N HIS A 498 -37.22 -0.75 -20.94
CA HIS A 498 -37.66 0.60 -20.63
C HIS A 498 -37.08 1.08 -19.28
N SER A 499 -37.12 0.26 -18.23
CA SER A 499 -36.49 0.60 -16.94
C SER A 499 -34.97 0.78 -17.08
N GLN A 500 -34.31 -0.05 -17.89
CA GLN A 500 -32.88 0.03 -18.15
C GLN A 500 -32.52 1.32 -18.88
N TRP A 501 -33.33 1.75 -19.84
CA TRP A 501 -33.16 3.04 -20.50
C TRP A 501 -33.27 4.20 -19.52
N GLN A 502 -34.19 4.15 -18.56
CA GLN A 502 -34.28 5.18 -17.52
C GLN A 502 -33.01 5.23 -16.66
N VAL A 503 -32.48 4.08 -16.25
CA VAL A 503 -31.21 3.99 -15.50
C VAL A 503 -30.07 4.59 -16.31
N TYR A 504 -29.93 4.19 -17.57
CA TYR A 504 -28.84 4.64 -18.45
C TYR A 504 -28.84 6.16 -18.65
N LYS A 505 -30.01 6.80 -18.74
CA LYS A 505 -30.10 8.27 -18.81
C LYS A 505 -29.53 8.96 -17.57
N TRP A 506 -29.81 8.45 -16.37
CA TRP A 506 -29.26 9.02 -15.14
C TRP A 506 -27.78 8.70 -14.97
N GLU A 507 -27.34 7.52 -15.39
CA GLU A 507 -25.93 7.14 -15.43
C GLU A 507 -25.13 8.06 -16.37
N LEU A 508 -25.64 8.33 -17.57
CA LEU A 508 -25.07 9.27 -18.51
C LEU A 508 -25.00 10.68 -17.93
N LEU A 509 -26.06 11.14 -17.25
CA LEU A 509 -26.06 12.46 -16.61
C LEU A 509 -24.98 12.57 -15.52
N MET A 510 -24.82 11.54 -14.68
CA MET A 510 -23.75 11.51 -13.66
C MET A 510 -22.37 11.50 -14.31
N PHE A 511 -22.18 10.74 -15.39
CA PHE A 511 -20.92 10.70 -16.13
C PHE A 511 -20.58 12.06 -16.77
N VAL A 512 -21.55 12.73 -17.38
CA VAL A 512 -21.39 14.08 -17.94
C VAL A 512 -21.08 15.07 -16.82
N ALA A 513 -21.82 15.05 -15.72
CA ALA A 513 -21.57 15.93 -14.58
C ALA A 513 -20.13 15.76 -14.06
N TYR A 514 -19.65 14.53 -13.90
CA TYR A 514 -18.29 14.23 -13.45
C TYR A 514 -17.22 14.86 -14.37
N ASN A 515 -17.36 14.73 -15.69
CA ASN A 515 -16.38 15.25 -16.65
C ASN A 515 -16.49 16.78 -16.87
N VAL A 516 -17.69 17.34 -16.79
CA VAL A 516 -17.93 18.79 -16.99
C VAL A 516 -17.56 19.60 -15.76
N THR A 517 -17.64 19.02 -14.55
CA THR A 517 -17.31 19.70 -13.28
C THR A 517 -15.97 20.46 -13.33
N PRO A 518 -14.81 19.85 -13.67
CA PRO A 518 -13.54 20.56 -13.68
C PRO A 518 -13.51 21.73 -14.69
N VAL A 519 -14.16 21.56 -15.85
CA VAL A 519 -14.24 22.61 -16.87
C VAL A 519 -15.09 23.79 -16.40
N ALA A 520 -16.27 23.51 -15.82
CA ALA A 520 -17.16 24.53 -15.29
C ALA A 520 -16.51 25.32 -14.15
N VAL A 521 -15.77 24.64 -13.28
CA VAL A 521 -15.04 25.28 -12.18
C VAL A 521 -13.89 26.12 -12.70
N SER A 522 -13.10 25.61 -13.66
CA SER A 522 -12.02 26.39 -14.28
C SER A 522 -12.55 27.64 -14.99
N ALA A 523 -13.65 27.53 -15.72
CA ALA A 523 -14.27 28.65 -16.42
C ALA A 523 -14.86 29.71 -15.47
N ALA A 524 -15.29 29.29 -14.27
CA ALA A 524 -15.80 30.21 -13.25
C ALA A 524 -14.70 30.86 -12.40
N CYS A 525 -13.50 30.25 -12.38
CA CYS A 525 -12.33 30.81 -11.68
C CYS A 525 -11.51 31.78 -12.54
N LEU A 526 -11.58 31.68 -13.87
CA LEU A 526 -11.08 32.66 -14.84
C LEU A 526 -12.02 33.87 -14.90
#